data_AF-A0A2J7PPV3-F1
#
_entry.id   AF-A0A2J7PPV3-F1
#
_cell.length_a   1.000
_cell.length_b   1.000
_cell.length_c   1.000
_cell.angle_alpha   90.00
_cell.angle_beta   90.00
_cell.angle_gamma   90.00
#
_symmetry.space_group_name_H-M   'P 1'
#
loop_
_entity.id
_entity.type
_entity.pdbx_description
1 polymer ?
#
loop_
_entity_poly.entity_id
_entity_poly.type
_entity_poly.pdbx_seq_one_letter_code
_entity_poly.pdbx_strand_id
1 'polypeptide(L)'
;MDMSPAVPAGDMEVFSVAYVSGSIARQVLCGVSCDACKTCLTSEVLLSASVFIYFKECSDTEQSLTYPSEKLVETVGTIVTLMVSIMTEAAHLNSVEQHITAAIKSTIDFEWIRCSGCSLHHQRIADSIVRCLT
;
A
#
# COMPACT_ATOMS: atom_id res chain seq x y z
N MET A 1 0.69 -28.42 -16.45
CA MET A 1 1.52 -27.39 -15.80
C MET A 1 1.53 -26.23 -16.78
N ASP A 2 0.54 -25.35 -16.67
CA ASP A 2 0.40 -24.22 -17.58
C ASP A 2 1.49 -23.21 -17.21
N MET A 3 2.41 -22.93 -18.12
CA MET A 3 3.34 -21.84 -17.94
C MET A 3 2.53 -20.55 -17.99
N SER A 4 2.42 -19.86 -16.85
CA SER A 4 1.89 -18.50 -16.83
C SER A 4 2.63 -17.67 -17.88
N PRO A 5 1.90 -16.92 -18.73
CA PRO A 5 2.53 -16.06 -19.72
C PRO A 5 3.51 -15.10 -19.01
N ALA A 6 4.63 -14.82 -19.67
CA ALA A 6 5.61 -13.87 -19.17
C ALA A 6 4.91 -12.52 -18.88
N VAL A 7 4.87 -12.14 -17.61
CA VAL A 7 4.28 -10.88 -17.17
C VAL A 7 5.15 -9.73 -17.67
N PRO A 8 4.61 -8.77 -18.44
CA PRO A 8 5.33 -7.56 -18.83
C PRO A 8 5.91 -6.82 -17.62
N ALA A 9 7.10 -6.21 -17.77
CA ALA A 9 7.76 -5.51 -16.65
C ALA A 9 6.90 -4.41 -16.01
N GLY A 10 6.09 -3.70 -16.81
CA GLY A 10 5.15 -2.69 -16.29
C GLY A 10 4.04 -3.28 -15.41
N ASP A 11 3.63 -4.51 -15.67
CA ASP A 11 2.63 -5.20 -14.85
C ASP A 11 3.26 -5.70 -13.53
N MET A 12 4.55 -6.04 -13.54
CA MET A 12 5.29 -6.47 -12.34
C MET A 12 5.39 -5.37 -11.28
N GLU A 13 5.56 -4.10 -11.68
CA GLU A 13 5.56 -2.97 -10.75
C GLU A 13 4.20 -2.82 -10.06
N VAL A 14 3.12 -2.85 -10.84
CA VAL A 14 1.74 -2.76 -10.33
C VAL A 14 1.44 -3.92 -9.37
N PHE A 15 1.85 -5.14 -9.72
CA PHE A 15 1.64 -6.30 -8.85
C PHE A 15 2.46 -6.23 -7.56
N SER A 16 3.67 -5.68 -7.62
CA SER A 16 4.54 -5.49 -6.45
C SER A 16 3.97 -4.43 -5.51
N VAL A 17 3.47 -3.31 -6.06
CA VAL A 17 2.79 -2.27 -5.29
C VAL A 17 1.54 -2.84 -4.63
N ALA A 18 0.70 -3.59 -5.37
CA ALA A 18 -0.48 -4.24 -4.79
C ALA A 18 -0.11 -5.20 -3.65
N TYR A 19 0.94 -6.00 -3.83
CA TYR A 19 1.43 -6.89 -2.78
C TYR A 19 1.85 -6.12 -1.50
N VAL A 20 2.65 -5.06 -1.65
CA VAL A 20 3.08 -4.21 -0.53
C VAL A 20 1.87 -3.54 0.13
N SER A 21 0.93 -3.01 -0.65
CA SER A 21 -0.31 -2.43 -0.15
C SER A 21 -1.14 -3.43 0.67
N GLY A 22 -1.19 -4.70 0.27
CA GLY A 22 -1.86 -5.75 1.04
C GLY A 22 -1.20 -6.01 2.40
N SER A 23 0.13 -5.98 2.45
CA SER A 23 0.90 -6.06 3.70
C SER A 23 0.65 -4.85 4.61
N ILE A 24 0.66 -3.64 4.03
CA ILE A 24 0.38 -2.40 4.76
C ILE A 24 -1.04 -2.43 5.34
N ALA A 25 -2.04 -2.79 4.54
CA ALA A 25 -3.43 -2.88 4.99
C ALA A 25 -3.55 -3.80 6.22
N ARG A 26 -2.93 -4.98 6.17
CA ARG A 26 -2.89 -5.90 7.32
C ARG A 26 -2.25 -5.27 8.56
N GLN A 27 -1.09 -4.65 8.42
CA GLN A 27 -0.38 -4.03 9.55
C GLN A 27 -1.18 -2.89 10.18
N VAL A 28 -1.76 -2.02 9.35
CA VAL A 28 -2.59 -0.89 9.80
C VAL A 28 -3.84 -1.39 10.52
N LEU A 29 -4.47 -2.45 10.00
CA LEU A 29 -5.68 -3.03 10.58
C LEU A 29 -5.42 -3.90 11.81
N CYS A 30 -4.18 -4.34 12.06
CA CYS A 30 -3.82 -5.19 13.20
C CYS A 30 -4.11 -4.57 14.58
N GLY A 31 -4.49 -3.30 14.65
CA GLY A 31 -4.93 -2.63 15.88
C GLY A 31 -6.16 -1.74 15.69
N VAL A 32 -6.97 -1.99 14.66
CA VAL A 32 -8.17 -1.21 14.32
C VAL A 32 -9.36 -2.15 14.15
N SER A 33 -10.24 -2.19 15.16
CA SER A 33 -11.53 -2.89 15.10
C SER A 33 -12.61 -1.96 14.53
N CYS A 34 -12.49 -1.57 13.26
CA CYS A 34 -13.44 -0.67 12.61
C CYS A 34 -13.75 -1.13 11.19
N ASP A 35 -14.99 -1.54 10.95
CA ASP A 35 -15.42 -2.08 9.65
C ASP A 35 -15.31 -1.05 8.52
N ALA A 36 -15.66 0.22 8.78
CA ALA A 36 -15.47 1.29 7.79
C ALA A 36 -14.00 1.44 7.38
N CYS A 37 -13.06 1.32 8.31
CA CYS A 37 -11.63 1.36 8.00
C CYS A 37 -11.17 0.10 7.26
N LYS A 38 -11.72 -1.07 7.61
CA LYS A 38 -11.43 -2.33 6.91
C LYS A 38 -11.88 -2.25 5.46
N THR A 39 -13.14 -1.88 5.20
CA THR A 39 -13.68 -1.72 3.84
C THR A 39 -12.97 -0.60 3.07
N CYS A 40 -12.51 0.46 3.75
CA CYS A 40 -11.73 1.52 3.11
C CYS A 40 -10.36 1.03 2.59
N LEU A 41 -9.68 0.14 3.34
CA LEU A 41 -8.31 -0.29 3.04
C LEU A 41 -8.23 -1.60 2.25
N THR A 42 -9.32 -2.38 2.22
CA THR A 42 -9.35 -3.71 1.60
C THR A 42 -10.44 -3.82 0.55
N SER A 43 -10.30 -4.80 -0.33
CA SER A 43 -11.29 -5.17 -1.35
C SER A 43 -11.74 -6.60 -1.13
N GLU A 44 -13.05 -6.86 -1.20
CA GLU A 44 -13.60 -8.21 -1.25
C GLU A 44 -13.43 -8.84 -2.64
N VAL A 45 -13.27 -8.01 -3.67
CA VAL A 45 -13.07 -8.44 -5.06
C VAL A 45 -11.58 -8.50 -5.36
N LEU A 46 -11.16 -9.63 -5.93
CA LEU A 46 -9.80 -9.79 -6.45
C LEU A 46 -9.58 -8.80 -7.60
N LEU A 47 -8.78 -7.76 -7.35
CA LEU A 47 -8.33 -6.87 -8.40
C LEU A 47 -7.36 -7.64 -9.32
N SER A 48 -7.35 -7.35 -10.62
CA SER A 48 -6.39 -7.95 -11.56
C SER A 48 -4.94 -7.72 -11.12
N ALA A 49 -4.67 -6.57 -10.49
CA ALA A 49 -3.40 -6.22 -9.87
C ALA A 49 -2.99 -7.11 -8.67
N SER A 50 -3.94 -7.84 -8.06
CA SER A 50 -3.71 -8.71 -6.90
C SER A 50 -3.35 -10.15 -7.26
N VAL A 51 -3.07 -10.44 -8.54
CA VAL A 51 -2.71 -11.79 -9.03
C VAL A 51 -1.52 -12.39 -8.26
N PHE A 52 -0.54 -11.58 -7.88
CA PHE A 52 0.60 -12.05 -7.08
C PHE A 52 0.24 -12.36 -5.63
N ILE A 53 -0.71 -11.65 -5.03
CA ILE A 53 -1.22 -11.97 -3.69
C ILE A 53 -1.89 -13.35 -3.74
N TYR A 54 -2.79 -13.55 -4.70
CA TYR A 54 -3.47 -14.84 -4.90
C TYR A 54 -2.46 -15.98 -5.11
N PHE A 55 -1.46 -15.79 -5.96
CA PHE A 55 -0.44 -16.81 -6.22
C PHE A 55 0.38 -17.16 -4.97
N LYS A 56 0.81 -16.15 -4.20
CA LYS A 56 1.55 -16.33 -2.95
C LYS A 56 0.72 -17.04 -1.88
N GLU A 57 -0.53 -16.62 -1.70
CA GLU A 57 -1.42 -17.21 -0.69
C GLU A 57 -1.90 -18.60 -1.07
N CYS A 58 -1.96 -18.96 -2.36
CA CYS A 58 -2.26 -20.34 -2.76
C CYS A 58 -1.23 -21.37 -2.28
N SER A 59 0.02 -20.95 -2.00
CA SER A 59 1.08 -21.82 -1.50
C SER A 59 1.24 -21.83 0.03
N ASP A 60 0.64 -20.87 0.74
CA ASP A 60 0.83 -20.67 2.17
C ASP A 60 -0.43 -21.12 2.96
N THR A 61 -0.24 -21.80 4.09
CA THR A 61 -1.35 -22.28 4.96
C THR A 61 -1.96 -21.18 5.83
N GLU A 62 -1.31 -20.02 5.94
CA GLU A 62 -1.82 -18.84 6.65
C GLU A 62 -2.03 -17.70 5.64
N GLN A 63 -3.27 -17.21 5.52
CA GLN A 63 -3.55 -15.96 4.80
C GLN A 63 -2.84 -14.81 5.51
N SER A 64 -1.67 -14.45 4.99
CA SER A 64 -0.77 -13.48 5.59
C SER A 64 -0.92 -12.09 4.98
N LEU A 65 -1.75 -11.93 3.94
CA LEU A 65 -2.00 -10.69 3.24
C LEU A 65 -3.52 -10.46 3.12
N THR A 66 -3.90 -9.21 2.92
CA THR A 66 -5.28 -8.85 2.58
C THR A 66 -5.29 -8.23 1.20
N TYR A 67 -6.32 -8.47 0.40
CA TYR A 67 -6.49 -7.75 -0.86
C TYR A 67 -6.69 -6.26 -0.58
N PRO A 68 -5.77 -5.38 -1.01
CA PRO A 68 -5.90 -3.95 -0.77
C PRO A 68 -7.01 -3.35 -1.62
N SER A 69 -7.57 -2.23 -1.18
CA SER A 69 -8.42 -1.40 -2.04
C SER A 69 -7.60 -0.74 -3.15
N GLU A 70 -8.23 -0.45 -4.29
CA GLU A 70 -7.58 0.21 -5.43
C GLU A 70 -6.95 1.56 -5.02
N LYS A 71 -7.66 2.35 -4.20
CA LYS A 71 -7.11 3.61 -3.67
C LYS A 71 -5.88 3.44 -2.80
N LEU A 72 -5.78 2.36 -2.04
CA LEU A 72 -4.56 2.08 -1.28
C LEU A 72 -3.40 1.73 -2.22
N VAL A 73 -3.65 0.96 -3.28
CA VAL A 73 -2.63 0.63 -4.30
C VAL A 73 -2.14 1.88 -5.01
N GLU A 74 -3.05 2.74 -5.49
CA GLU A 74 -2.70 4.02 -6.12
C GLU A 74 -1.88 4.92 -5.19
N THR A 75 -2.32 5.05 -3.93
CA THR A 75 -1.64 5.89 -2.93
C THR A 75 -0.23 5.41 -2.67
N VAL A 76 -0.05 4.10 -2.43
CA VAL A 76 1.27 3.51 -2.19
C VAL A 76 2.16 3.62 -3.43
N GLY A 77 1.63 3.39 -4.64
CA GLY A 77 2.38 3.56 -5.88
C GLY A 77 2.87 5.01 -6.08
N THR A 78 2.03 5.99 -5.75
CA THR A 78 2.39 7.41 -5.80
C THR A 78 3.46 7.74 -4.77
N ILE A 79 3.35 7.23 -3.53
CA ILE A 79 4.37 7.39 -2.49
C ILE A 79 5.71 6.80 -2.93
N VAL A 80 5.72 5.57 -3.45
CA VAL A 80 6.95 4.91 -3.92
C VAL A 80 7.60 5.72 -5.05
N THR A 81 6.82 6.23 -5.99
CA THR A 81 7.32 7.10 -7.06
C THR A 81 7.99 8.36 -6.49
N LEU A 82 7.35 9.01 -5.52
CA LEU A 82 7.92 10.17 -4.83
C LEU A 82 9.20 9.83 -4.08
N MET A 83 9.23 8.69 -3.37
CA MET A 83 10.42 8.21 -2.65
C MET A 83 11.59 7.99 -3.60
N VAL A 84 11.38 7.33 -4.74
CA VAL A 84 12.44 7.10 -5.75
C VAL A 84 13.00 8.42 -6.28
N SER A 85 12.12 9.40 -6.54
CA SER A 85 12.54 10.75 -6.96
C SER A 85 13.44 11.41 -5.91
N ILE A 86 13.02 11.40 -4.64
CA ILE A 86 13.77 12.00 -3.54
C ILE A 86 15.09 11.26 -3.31
N MET A 87 15.08 9.92 -3.33
CA MET A 87 16.30 9.13 -3.15
C MET A 87 17.34 9.40 -4.24
N THR A 88 16.90 9.67 -5.48
CA THR A 88 17.81 9.99 -6.58
C THR A 88 18.57 11.30 -6.35
N GLU A 89 17.94 12.27 -5.68
CA GLU A 89 18.51 13.60 -5.48
C GLU A 89 19.13 13.80 -4.10
N ALA A 90 18.60 13.12 -3.08
CA ALA A 90 18.82 13.46 -1.67
C ALA A 90 19.19 12.26 -0.78
N ALA A 91 19.45 11.07 -1.34
CA ALA A 91 19.85 9.90 -0.54
C ALA A 91 21.14 10.09 0.28
N HIS A 92 21.99 11.04 -0.11
CA HIS A 92 23.23 11.36 0.59
C HIS A 92 23.05 12.33 1.77
N LEU A 93 21.85 12.90 1.93
CA LEU A 93 21.55 13.83 3.02
C LEU A 93 21.35 13.07 4.34
N ASN A 94 21.77 13.69 5.44
CA ASN A 94 21.40 13.22 6.77
C ASN A 94 19.87 13.31 6.94
N SER A 95 19.29 12.43 7.75
CA SER A 95 17.85 12.43 8.04
C SER A 95 16.96 12.27 6.80
N VAL A 96 17.41 11.50 5.79
CA VAL A 96 16.64 11.24 4.56
C VAL A 96 15.22 10.71 4.84
N GLU A 97 15.04 9.87 5.87
CA GLU A 97 13.73 9.37 6.31
C GLU A 97 12.77 10.51 6.70
N GLN A 98 13.27 11.53 7.42
CA GLN A 98 12.48 12.69 7.82
C GLN A 98 12.10 13.55 6.61
N HIS A 99 13.02 13.71 5.65
CA HIS A 99 12.75 14.41 4.40
C HIS A 99 11.69 13.70 3.55
N ILE A 100 11.79 12.38 3.41
CA ILE A 100 10.80 11.56 2.72
C ILE A 100 9.44 11.66 3.42
N THR A 101 9.40 11.47 4.74
CA THR A 101 8.16 11.55 5.54
C THR A 101 7.47 12.91 5.36
N ALA A 102 8.24 14.00 5.42
CA ALA A 102 7.71 15.35 5.25
C ALA A 102 7.14 15.57 3.84
N ALA A 103 7.85 15.10 2.80
CA ALA A 103 7.40 15.21 1.42
C ALA A 103 6.12 14.39 1.16
N ILE A 104 6.04 13.17 1.71
CA ILE A 104 4.83 12.35 1.61
C ILE A 104 3.65 13.08 2.25
N LYS A 105 3.81 13.60 3.47
CA LYS A 105 2.75 14.30 4.21
C LYS A 105 2.30 15.59 3.54
N SER A 106 3.16 16.26 2.77
CA SER A 106 2.80 17.50 2.06
C SER A 106 2.23 17.27 0.65
N THR A 107 2.55 16.14 0.02
CA THR A 107 2.22 15.87 -1.39
C THR A 107 1.03 14.94 -1.55
N ILE A 108 0.90 13.94 -0.68
CA ILE A 108 -0.09 12.88 -0.84
C ILE A 108 -1.40 13.29 -0.16
N ASP A 109 -2.48 13.25 -0.92
CA ASP A 109 -3.82 13.46 -0.41
C ASP A 109 -4.35 12.19 0.27
N PHE A 110 -4.46 12.22 1.60
CA PHE A 110 -5.03 11.15 2.41
C PHE A 110 -6.52 11.37 2.74
N GLU A 111 -7.16 12.39 2.18
CA GLU A 111 -8.55 12.73 2.43
C GLU A 111 -9.51 11.59 2.08
N TRP A 112 -9.17 10.75 1.10
CA TRP A 112 -9.95 9.57 0.72
C TRP A 112 -10.19 8.61 1.88
N ILE A 113 -9.28 8.55 2.88
CA ILE A 113 -9.43 7.74 4.09
C ILE A 113 -10.54 8.32 4.97
N ARG A 114 -10.65 9.65 5.04
CA ARG A 114 -11.73 10.31 5.79
C ARG A 114 -13.08 10.14 5.10
N CYS A 115 -13.11 10.18 3.77
CA CYS A 115 -14.32 10.04 2.97
C CYS A 115 -14.87 8.60 2.93
N SER A 116 -13.99 7.61 2.80
CA SER A 116 -14.37 6.21 2.58
C SER A 116 -14.26 5.35 3.84
N GLY A 117 -13.54 5.85 4.85
CA GLY A 117 -13.33 5.19 6.13
C GLY A 117 -14.01 5.92 7.29
N CYS A 118 -13.47 5.71 8.49
CA CYS A 118 -13.96 6.37 9.70
C CYS A 118 -13.22 7.68 9.96
N SER A 119 -13.96 8.77 10.12
CA SER A 119 -13.42 10.09 10.48
C SER A 119 -12.63 10.10 11.80
N LEU A 120 -12.90 9.17 12.72
CA LEU A 120 -12.15 9.07 13.98
C LEU A 120 -10.74 8.47 13.80
N HIS A 121 -10.53 7.65 12.77
CA HIS A 121 -9.29 6.89 12.58
C HIS A 121 -8.45 7.39 11.41
N HIS A 122 -8.96 8.31 10.58
CA HIS A 122 -8.30 8.71 9.33
C HIS A 122 -6.84 9.15 9.51
N GLN A 123 -6.57 10.02 10.50
CA GLN A 123 -5.21 10.50 10.76
C GLN A 123 -4.27 9.37 11.20
N ARG A 124 -4.73 8.50 12.10
CA ARG A 124 -3.96 7.34 12.58
C ARG A 124 -3.63 6.36 11.44
N ILE A 125 -4.57 6.17 10.53
CA ILE A 125 -4.39 5.31 9.36
C ILE A 125 -3.36 5.94 8.42
N ALA A 126 -3.51 7.22 8.07
CA ALA A 126 -2.55 7.94 7.22
C ALA A 126 -1.13 7.88 7.80
N ASP A 127 -0.97 8.21 9.09
CA ASP A 127 0.33 8.14 9.78
C ASP A 127 0.91 6.72 9.82
N SER A 128 0.05 5.69 9.91
CA SER A 128 0.50 4.29 9.88
C SER A 128 0.93 3.84 8.49
N ILE A 129 0.25 4.28 7.43
CA ILE A 129 0.66 4.01 6.05
C ILE A 129 2.03 4.63 5.78
N VAL A 130 2.24 5.90 6.15
CA VAL A 130 3.53 6.58 5.96
C VAL A 130 4.65 5.84 6.69
N ARG A 131 4.43 5.49 7.96
CA ARG A 131 5.39 4.74 8.77
C ARG A 131 5.70 3.32 8.27
N CYS A 132 4.80 2.69 7.52
CA CYS A 132 5.10 1.39 6.91
C CYS A 132 6.04 1.52 5.69
N LEU A 133 6.19 2.73 5.14
CA LEU A 133 6.95 3.01 3.92
C LEU A 133 8.29 3.71 4.18
N THR A 134 8.43 4.39 5.32
CA THR A 134 9.64 5.08 5.76
C THR A 134 10.29 4.35 6.92
#